data_AF-A0A535AW37-F1
#
_entry.id   AF-A0A535AW37-F1
#
_cell.length_a   1.000
_cell.length_b   1.000
_cell.length_c   1.000
_cell.angle_alpha   90.00
_cell.angle_beta   90.00
_cell.angle_gamma   90.00
#
_symmetry.space_group_name_H-M   'P 1'
#
loop_
_entity.id
_entity.type
_entity.pdbx_description
1 polymer ?
#
loop_
_entity_poly.entity_id
_entity_poly.type
_entity_poly.pdbx_seq_one_letter_code
_entity_poly.pdbx_strand_id
1 'polypeptide(L)'
;MPDSSGTTVIVGKSFSDHADDVSVYLAFDPPGGFGSNPGGCSVVVPGATPAEQANQVFNWTRIGAGTPFVNLLPGQKVTLSANPQFVCTNPAAVNGLNWTLKAVADVHADDSASCDTLGEVFNGACATAVNDDDTNDANNSMVRGFPIVRAH
;
A
#
# COMPACT_ATOMS: atom_id res chain seq x y z
N MET A 1 -18.18 12.81 -0.02
CA MET A 1 -16.82 12.40 -0.45
C MET A 1 -16.13 11.73 0.73
N PRO A 2 -15.22 10.76 0.51
CA PRO A 2 -14.32 10.31 1.57
C PRO A 2 -13.62 11.54 2.18
N ASP A 3 -13.27 11.48 3.46
CA ASP A 3 -12.39 12.49 4.07
C ASP A 3 -11.02 12.39 3.38
N SER A 4 -10.83 13.23 2.35
CA SER A 4 -9.78 13.07 1.33
C SER A 4 -8.70 14.15 1.41
N SER A 5 -8.66 14.95 2.48
CA SER A 5 -7.56 15.90 2.72
C SER A 5 -6.53 15.26 3.64
N GLY A 6 -5.76 14.30 3.14
CA GLY A 6 -4.79 13.58 3.96
C GLY A 6 -3.56 13.16 3.18
N THR A 7 -2.39 13.59 3.64
CA THR A 7 -1.12 12.96 3.27
C THR A 7 -1.08 11.58 3.92
N THR A 8 -0.86 10.54 3.11
CA THR A 8 -0.59 9.20 3.63
C THR A 8 0.91 9.06 3.83
N VAL A 9 1.31 8.79 5.07
CA VAL A 9 2.71 8.68 5.48
C VAL A 9 2.98 7.26 5.95
N ILE A 10 3.98 6.63 5.37
CA ILE A 10 4.52 5.35 5.81
C ILE A 10 5.90 5.61 6.41
N VAL A 11 6.15 5.06 7.60
CA VAL A 11 7.44 5.13 8.27
C VAL A 11 7.99 3.71 8.41
N GLY A 12 9.11 3.46 7.75
CA GLY A 12 9.88 2.21 7.88
C GLY A 12 11.09 2.40 8.79
N LYS A 13 11.53 1.32 9.44
CA LYS A 13 12.78 1.29 10.19
C LYS A 13 13.49 -0.04 9.91
N SER A 14 14.76 0.02 9.52
CA SER A 14 15.59 -1.18 9.41
C SER A 14 15.96 -1.71 10.80
N PHE A 15 15.76 -3.02 10.97
CA PHE A 15 16.25 -3.80 12.10
C PHE A 15 17.38 -4.77 11.69
N SER A 16 17.86 -4.66 10.45
CA SER A 16 18.97 -5.44 9.90
C SER A 16 20.30 -5.06 10.57
N ASP A 17 21.27 -5.97 10.51
CA ASP A 17 22.66 -5.73 10.90
C ASP A 17 23.55 -5.30 9.72
N HIS A 18 23.00 -5.28 8.51
CA HIS A 18 23.64 -4.80 7.30
C HIS A 18 22.73 -3.82 6.53
N ALA A 19 23.22 -3.38 5.36
CA ALA A 19 22.50 -2.48 4.48
C ALA A 19 21.68 -3.31 3.49
N ASP A 20 20.40 -2.98 3.38
CA ASP A 20 19.45 -3.69 2.52
C ASP A 20 18.72 -2.72 1.62
N ASP A 21 18.52 -3.11 0.36
CA ASP A 21 17.60 -2.42 -0.53
C ASP A 21 16.17 -2.83 -0.16
N VAL A 22 15.29 -1.84 0.02
CA VAL A 22 13.91 -2.06 0.46
C VAL A 22 12.94 -1.32 -0.45
N SER A 23 11.94 -2.04 -0.94
CA SER A 23 10.79 -1.50 -1.64
C SER A 23 9.55 -1.58 -0.75
N VAL A 24 8.75 -0.51 -0.71
CA VAL A 24 7.52 -0.46 0.08
C VAL A 24 6.35 -0.31 -0.88
N TYR A 25 5.43 -1.27 -0.83
CA TYR A 25 4.20 -1.28 -1.60
C TYR A 25 3.03 -0.91 -0.71
N LEU A 26 2.08 -0.14 -1.23
CA LEU A 26 0.85 0.23 -0.53
C LEU A 26 -0.36 -0.14 -1.38
N ALA A 27 -1.19 -1.03 -0.85
CA ALA A 27 -2.42 -1.51 -1.46
C ALA A 27 -3.65 -0.83 -0.84
N PHE A 28 -4.60 -0.45 -1.70
CA PHE A 28 -5.85 0.21 -1.32
C PHE A 28 -7.05 -0.63 -1.73
N ASP A 29 -7.60 -1.37 -0.76
CA ASP A 29 -8.79 -2.20 -0.96
C ASP A 29 -10.07 -1.37 -0.74
N PRO A 30 -10.95 -1.27 -1.75
CA PRO A 30 -12.13 -0.42 -1.69
C PRO A 30 -13.13 -0.88 -0.63
N PRO A 31 -14.03 0.03 -0.17
CA PRO A 31 -15.09 -0.35 0.75
C PRO A 31 -15.99 -1.43 0.14
N GLY A 32 -16.21 -2.52 0.89
CA GLY A 32 -16.85 -3.73 0.39
C GLY A 32 -15.88 -4.84 -0.03
N GLY A 33 -14.58 -4.52 -0.14
CA GLY A 33 -13.50 -5.45 -0.41
C GLY A 33 -13.24 -5.71 -1.90
N PHE A 34 -12.10 -6.32 -2.16
CA PHE A 34 -11.62 -6.67 -3.48
C PHE A 34 -12.59 -7.63 -4.18
N GLY A 35 -12.94 -7.32 -5.44
CA GLY A 35 -13.86 -8.11 -6.27
C GLY A 35 -15.33 -7.73 -6.18
N SER A 36 -15.78 -6.99 -5.16
CA SER A 36 -17.17 -6.54 -5.04
C SER A 36 -17.34 -5.05 -5.41
N ASN A 37 -16.48 -4.18 -4.86
CA ASN A 37 -16.42 -2.72 -5.09
C ASN A 37 -17.79 -2.05 -5.42
N PRO A 38 -18.81 -2.16 -4.55
CA PRO A 38 -20.18 -1.74 -4.85
C PRO A 38 -20.33 -0.23 -5.11
N GLY A 39 -19.39 0.58 -4.61
CA GLY A 39 -19.35 2.02 -4.82
C GLY A 39 -18.60 2.47 -6.07
N GLY A 40 -17.99 1.55 -6.84
CA GLY A 40 -17.08 1.90 -7.94
C GLY A 40 -15.95 2.80 -7.46
N CYS A 41 -15.36 2.44 -6.32
CA CYS A 41 -14.34 3.22 -5.64
C CYS A 41 -12.94 2.90 -6.16
N SER A 42 -12.10 3.92 -6.31
CA SER A 42 -10.68 3.82 -6.62
C SER A 42 -9.88 4.93 -5.94
N VAL A 43 -8.58 4.70 -5.79
CA VAL A 43 -7.59 5.67 -5.34
C VAL A 43 -6.75 6.11 -6.51
N VAL A 44 -6.61 7.42 -6.69
CA VAL A 44 -5.69 8.02 -7.66
C VAL A 44 -4.48 8.56 -6.92
N VAL A 45 -3.28 8.15 -7.31
CA VAL A 45 -2.03 8.62 -6.68
C VAL A 45 -1.18 9.36 -7.71
N PRO A 46 -0.90 10.66 -7.51
CA PRO A 46 0.00 11.40 -8.39
C PRO A 46 1.38 10.72 -8.48
N GLY A 47 1.85 10.52 -9.71
CA GLY A 47 3.12 9.84 -9.97
C GLY A 47 3.03 8.32 -10.08
N ALA A 48 1.84 7.71 -9.89
CA ALA A 48 1.59 6.30 -10.19
C ALA A 48 1.71 6.00 -11.69
N THR A 49 2.18 4.80 -12.01
CA THR A 49 2.12 4.23 -13.35
C THR A 49 0.70 3.76 -13.68
N PRO A 50 0.36 3.58 -14.96
CA PRO A 50 -0.94 3.02 -15.35
C PRO A 50 -1.23 1.65 -14.75
N ALA A 51 -0.21 0.80 -14.58
CA ALA A 51 -0.36 -0.54 -14.02
C ALA A 51 -0.69 -0.49 -12.51
N GLU A 52 0.07 0.28 -11.73
CA GLU A 52 -0.21 0.50 -10.30
C GLU A 52 -1.62 1.10 -10.10
N GLN A 53 -2.00 2.06 -10.95
CA GLN A 53 -3.32 2.67 -10.92
C GLN A 53 -4.43 1.67 -11.26
N ALA A 54 -4.21 0.76 -12.21
CA ALA A 54 -5.18 -0.28 -12.55
C ALA A 54 -5.32 -1.33 -11.44
N ASN A 55 -4.19 -1.70 -10.81
CA ASN A 55 -4.14 -2.75 -9.80
C ASN A 55 -4.48 -2.26 -8.39
N GLN A 56 -4.47 -0.95 -8.15
CA GLN A 56 -4.69 -0.32 -6.84
C GLN A 56 -3.64 -0.73 -5.79
N VAL A 57 -2.46 -1.14 -6.26
CA VAL A 57 -1.25 -1.35 -5.48
C VAL A 57 -0.16 -0.47 -6.05
N PHE A 58 0.52 0.28 -5.19
CA PHE A 58 1.45 1.33 -5.60
C PHE A 58 2.81 1.08 -4.99
N ASN A 59 3.89 1.20 -5.77
CA ASN A 59 5.24 1.28 -5.20
C ASN A 59 5.39 2.64 -4.50
N TRP A 60 5.17 2.62 -3.19
CA TRP A 60 5.18 3.80 -2.34
C TRP A 60 6.58 4.36 -2.15
N THR A 61 7.62 3.53 -2.25
CA THR A 61 9.01 4.00 -2.28
C THR A 61 9.27 4.85 -3.52
N ARG A 62 8.83 4.38 -4.69
CA ARG A 62 8.97 5.12 -5.96
C ARG A 62 8.21 6.44 -5.93
N ILE A 63 6.99 6.44 -5.40
CA ILE A 63 6.16 7.64 -5.34
C ILE A 63 6.70 8.63 -4.29
N GLY A 64 7.11 8.14 -3.12
CA GLY A 64 7.52 8.98 -1.99
C GLY A 64 8.99 9.44 -2.02
N ALA A 65 9.89 8.61 -2.56
CA ALA A 65 11.33 8.88 -2.60
C ALA A 65 11.88 9.08 -4.02
N GLY A 66 11.09 8.78 -5.06
CA GLY A 66 11.51 8.93 -6.47
C GLY A 66 12.40 7.79 -6.99
N THR A 67 12.64 6.75 -6.19
CA THR A 67 13.45 5.58 -6.54
C THR A 67 12.67 4.28 -6.31
N PRO A 68 12.89 3.22 -7.10
CA PRO A 68 12.13 1.97 -6.97
C PRO A 68 12.31 1.30 -5.60
N PHE A 69 13.48 1.48 -4.98
CA PHE A 69 13.85 1.02 -3.65
C PHE A 69 14.70 2.08 -2.93
N VAL A 70 14.90 1.90 -1.62
CA VAL A 70 15.81 2.69 -0.79
C VAL A 70 16.81 1.76 -0.11
N ASN A 71 18.09 2.12 -0.12
CA ASN A 71 19.09 1.41 0.67
C ASN A 71 19.01 1.88 2.14
N LEU A 72 18.68 0.97 3.05
CA LEU A 72 18.54 1.26 4.48
C LEU A 72 19.70 0.64 5.26
N LEU A 73 20.50 1.50 5.89
CA LEU A 73 21.54 1.09 6.83
C LEU A 73 20.93 0.57 8.15
N PRO A 74 21.70 -0.17 8.97
CA PRO A 74 21.26 -0.64 10.28
C PRO A 74 20.68 0.48 11.16
N GLY A 75 19.44 0.30 11.63
CA GLY A 75 18.73 1.25 12.48
C GLY A 75 18.20 2.51 11.78
N GLN A 76 18.47 2.68 10.48
CA GLN A 76 17.99 3.81 9.69
C GLN A 76 16.47 3.77 9.56
N LYS A 77 15.86 4.96 9.46
CA LYS A 77 14.44 5.14 9.20
C LYS A 77 14.24 5.75 7.82
N VAL A 78 13.12 5.41 7.20
CA VAL A 78 12.61 6.07 6.01
C VAL A 78 11.20 6.57 6.27
N THR A 79 10.89 7.74 5.73
CA THR A 79 9.55 8.32 5.75
C THR A 79 9.13 8.55 4.31
N LEU A 80 8.07 7.87 3.88
CA LEU A 80 7.53 7.93 2.53
C LEU A 80 6.13 8.55 2.58
N SER A 81 5.94 9.66 1.88
CA SER A 81 4.68 10.40 1.90
C SER A 81 4.16 10.64 0.50
N ALA A 82 2.86 10.40 0.30
CA ALA A 82 2.16 10.82 -0.90
C ALA A 82 0.73 11.25 -0.59
N ASN A 83 0.06 11.86 -1.57
CA ASN A 83 -1.28 12.43 -1.42
C ASN A 83 -2.28 11.64 -2.30
N PRO A 84 -2.80 10.50 -1.82
CA PRO A 84 -3.82 9.74 -2.54
C PRO A 84 -5.15 10.49 -2.58
N GLN A 85 -5.87 10.36 -3.69
CA GLN A 85 -7.22 10.87 -3.87
C GLN A 85 -8.21 9.72 -3.93
N PHE A 86 -9.13 9.65 -2.97
CA PHE A 86 -10.14 8.61 -2.90
C PHE A 86 -11.40 9.05 -3.65
N VAL A 87 -11.80 8.28 -4.65
CA VAL A 87 -12.92 8.60 -5.54
C VAL A 87 -13.89 7.42 -5.55
N CYS A 88 -15.19 7.69 -5.56
CA CYS A 88 -16.23 6.68 -5.74
C CYS A 88 -17.26 7.18 -6.73
N THR A 89 -17.66 6.36 -7.70
CA THR A 89 -18.75 6.70 -8.64
C THR A 89 -20.11 6.73 -7.94
N ASN A 90 -20.33 5.85 -6.95
CA ASN A 90 -21.55 5.80 -6.15
C ASN A 90 -21.21 5.76 -4.64
N PRO A 91 -20.91 6.91 -4.02
CA PRO A 91 -20.55 6.97 -2.60
C PRO A 91 -21.70 6.57 -1.66
N ALA A 92 -22.96 6.65 -2.11
CA ALA A 92 -24.11 6.27 -1.30
C ALA A 92 -24.16 4.74 -1.04
N ALA A 93 -23.72 3.93 -2.01
CA ALA A 93 -23.68 2.46 -1.88
C ALA A 93 -22.68 1.95 -0.84
N VAL A 94 -21.70 2.78 -0.46
CA VAL A 94 -20.63 2.45 0.50
C VAL A 94 -20.60 3.41 1.69
N ASN A 95 -21.68 4.15 1.91
CA ASN A 95 -21.74 5.12 2.99
C ASN A 95 -21.55 4.44 4.36
N GLY A 96 -20.60 4.94 5.15
CA GLY A 96 -20.25 4.34 6.45
C GLY A 96 -19.38 3.09 6.38
N LEU A 97 -18.99 2.64 5.17
CA LEU A 97 -17.97 1.61 4.99
C LEU A 97 -16.56 2.24 4.91
N ASN A 98 -15.55 1.42 5.15
CA ASN A 98 -14.14 1.84 5.23
C ASN A 98 -13.33 1.24 4.08
N TRP A 99 -12.31 1.96 3.67
CA TRP A 99 -11.19 1.39 2.93
C TRP A 99 -10.36 0.48 3.83
N THR A 100 -9.71 -0.52 3.23
CA THR A 100 -8.66 -1.29 3.89
C THR A 100 -7.34 -1.00 3.20
N LEU A 101 -6.32 -0.60 3.96
CA LEU A 101 -4.98 -0.37 3.45
C LEU A 101 -4.04 -1.47 3.94
N LYS A 102 -3.08 -1.87 3.11
CA LYS A 102 -2.00 -2.78 3.51
C LYS A 102 -0.68 -2.28 2.93
N ALA A 103 0.28 -2.02 3.81
CA ALA A 103 1.65 -1.75 3.42
C ALA A 103 2.46 -3.05 3.48
N VAL A 104 3.36 -3.24 2.52
CA VAL A 104 4.27 -4.38 2.45
C VAL A 104 5.66 -3.83 2.21
N ALA A 105 6.65 -4.31 2.97
CA ALA A 105 8.05 -3.96 2.77
C ALA A 105 8.76 -5.22 2.24
N ASP A 106 9.24 -5.13 1.01
CA ASP A 106 10.01 -6.14 0.28
C ASP A 106 11.49 -5.83 0.52
N VAL A 107 12.16 -6.74 1.24
CA VAL A 107 13.60 -6.67 1.54
C VAL A 107 14.33 -7.32 0.38
N HIS A 108 15.46 -6.74 -0.05
CA HIS A 108 16.15 -7.05 -1.31
C HIS A 108 15.46 -6.50 -2.58
N ALA A 109 14.17 -6.17 -2.52
CA ALA A 109 13.42 -5.47 -3.57
C ALA A 109 13.27 -6.27 -4.89
N ASP A 110 13.18 -7.59 -4.80
CA ASP A 110 13.06 -8.51 -5.93
C ASP A 110 11.67 -9.17 -6.07
N ASP A 111 10.76 -8.97 -5.12
CA ASP A 111 9.44 -9.60 -5.08
C ASP A 111 8.28 -8.71 -5.55
N SER A 112 8.61 -7.66 -6.30
CA SER A 112 7.65 -6.74 -6.91
C SER A 112 6.47 -7.43 -7.61
N ALA A 113 6.73 -8.48 -8.39
CA ALA A 113 5.69 -9.20 -9.14
C ALA A 113 4.73 -9.98 -8.23
N SER A 114 5.19 -10.38 -7.04
CA SER A 114 4.40 -11.13 -6.05
C SER A 114 3.45 -10.22 -5.28
N CYS A 115 3.58 -8.90 -5.41
CA CYS A 115 2.81 -7.88 -4.68
C CYS A 115 2.10 -6.88 -5.61
N ASP A 116 1.94 -7.19 -6.90
CA ASP A 116 1.46 -6.24 -7.91
C ASP A 116 -0.06 -6.04 -7.90
N THR A 117 -0.84 -6.97 -7.34
CA THR A 117 -2.32 -6.92 -7.33
C THR A 117 -2.92 -7.00 -5.93
N LEU A 118 -4.13 -6.43 -5.76
CA LEU A 118 -4.90 -6.60 -4.53
C LEU A 118 -5.15 -8.08 -4.18
N GLY A 119 -5.34 -8.93 -5.20
CA GLY A 119 -5.48 -10.36 -5.00
C GLY A 119 -4.28 -10.95 -4.26
N GLU A 120 -3.08 -10.72 -4.78
CA GLU A 120 -1.83 -11.23 -4.19
C GLU A 120 -1.51 -10.62 -2.82
N VAL A 121 -1.78 -9.32 -2.65
CA VAL A 121 -1.53 -8.61 -1.40
C VAL A 121 -2.43 -9.11 -0.27
N PHE A 122 -3.70 -9.46 -0.56
CA PHE A 122 -4.69 -9.84 0.45
C PHE A 122 -4.92 -11.35 0.57
N ASN A 123 -4.50 -12.19 -0.40
CA ASN A 123 -4.63 -13.65 -0.32
C ASN A 123 -3.41 -14.35 0.32
N GLY A 124 -2.36 -13.61 0.66
CA GLY A 124 -1.16 -14.14 1.31
C GLY A 124 -0.01 -14.52 0.37
N ALA A 125 -0.17 -14.43 -0.96
CA ALA A 125 0.91 -14.68 -1.92
C ALA A 125 2.07 -13.69 -1.74
N CYS A 126 1.75 -12.39 -1.71
CA CYS A 126 2.72 -11.32 -1.44
C CYS A 126 3.36 -11.46 -0.05
N ALA A 127 2.61 -11.92 0.96
CA ALA A 127 3.20 -12.17 2.27
C ALA A 127 4.19 -13.35 2.21
N THR A 128 3.87 -14.41 1.48
CA THR A 128 4.74 -15.59 1.36
C THR A 128 6.06 -15.26 0.66
N ALA A 129 6.00 -14.45 -0.38
CA ALA A 129 7.14 -14.01 -1.19
C ALA A 129 7.96 -12.87 -0.56
N VAL A 130 7.53 -12.32 0.57
CA VAL A 130 8.35 -11.38 1.36
C VAL A 130 8.93 -12.09 2.58
N ASN A 131 8.30 -13.19 3.00
CA ASN A 131 8.71 -14.00 4.15
C ASN A 131 9.78 -15.06 3.83
N ASP A 132 10.12 -15.28 2.56
CA ASP A 132 11.30 -16.06 2.18
C ASP A 132 12.59 -15.23 2.34
N ASP A 133 12.50 -13.91 2.35
CA ASP A 133 13.61 -13.00 2.71
C ASP A 133 13.78 -12.82 4.23
N ASP A 134 12.66 -12.74 4.96
CA ASP A 134 12.64 -12.76 6.42
C ASP A 134 11.73 -13.88 6.93
N THR A 135 12.27 -14.87 7.65
CA THR A 135 11.51 -16.09 8.03
C THR A 135 10.34 -15.86 9.02
N ASN A 136 9.77 -14.66 9.13
CA ASN A 136 8.78 -14.28 10.13
C ASN A 136 7.72 -13.26 9.65
N ASP A 137 6.57 -13.77 9.19
CA ASP A 137 5.36 -13.02 8.79
C ASP A 137 4.85 -12.00 9.83
N ALA A 138 5.22 -12.15 11.10
CA ALA A 138 4.84 -11.19 12.15
C ALA A 138 5.50 -9.80 11.96
N ASN A 139 6.53 -9.69 11.13
CA ASN A 139 7.18 -8.42 10.82
C ASN A 139 6.41 -7.60 9.76
N ASN A 140 5.56 -8.25 8.96
CA ASN A 140 4.70 -7.60 7.99
C ASN A 140 3.64 -6.74 8.70
N SER A 141 3.76 -5.42 8.58
CA SER A 141 2.89 -4.47 9.28
C SER A 141 1.60 -4.21 8.49
N MET A 142 0.51 -4.92 8.80
CA MET A 142 -0.83 -4.58 8.32
C MET A 142 -1.40 -3.38 9.11
N VAL A 143 -1.35 -2.18 8.53
CA VAL A 143 -1.98 -0.98 9.11
C VAL A 143 -3.37 -0.78 8.51
N ARG A 144 -4.43 -1.02 9.31
CA ARG A 144 -5.81 -0.68 8.93
C ARG A 144 -6.03 0.82 9.06
N GLY A 145 -5.64 1.60 8.05
CA GLY A 145 -6.06 2.99 7.93
C GLY A 145 -7.54 3.06 7.55
N PHE A 146 -8.36 3.77 8.32
CA PHE A 146 -9.82 3.87 8.12
C PHE A 146 -10.28 5.23 7.54
N PRO A 147 -9.95 5.59 6.28
CA PRO A 147 -10.72 6.64 5.60
C PRO A 147 -12.18 6.20 5.50
N ILE A 148 -13.08 6.90 6.20
CA ILE A 148 -14.53 6.64 6.17
C ILE A 148 -15.13 7.35 4.94
N VAL A 149 -15.93 6.64 4.14
CA VAL A 149 -16.73 7.28 3.09
C VAL A 149 -17.96 7.94 3.70
N ARG A 150 -18.09 9.26 3.54
CA ARG A 150 -19.31 10.01 3.88
C ARG A 150 -20.04 10.44 2.62
N ALA A 151 -21.27 9.97 2.45
CA ALA A 151 -22.21 10.56 1.51
C ALA A 151 -22.75 11.89 2.09
N HIS A 152 -22.79 12.94 1.27
CA HIS A 152 -23.58 14.14 1.56
C HIS A 152 -24.90 14.02 0.84
#